data_AF-A0A6A6TLU1-F1
#
_entry.id   AF-A0A6A6TLU1-F1
#
_cell.length_a   1.000
_cell.length_b   1.000
_cell.length_c   1.000
_cell.angle_alpha   90.00
_cell.angle_beta   90.00
_cell.angle_gamma   90.00
#
_symmetry.space_group_name_H-M   'P 1'
#
loop_
_entity.id
_entity.type
_entity.pdbx_description
1 polymer ?
#
loop_
_entity_poly.entity_id
_entity_poly.type
_entity_poly.pdbx_seq_one_letter_code
_entity_poly.pdbx_strand_id
1 'polypeptide(L)'
;MGMGDYSPGSVWYYAPNKAAPIVFIILFFISGVLHAWQTIKHHSWRTTLLLPWAAALMISGFALREVGAYHQDKLSYLIASVVLIMSGPPVYALINYFILSRILFYIPYLAPMHPGRVATTFVGLDAVCEILIGQGAWRMANSDMTEKQRKLGANLVTASLALQAALFGTFGLIAAQFHYRALKAKVLSKDLQTVLKVLYVSATIVTIRCIYRLVEYIMGWDSTIYKNEVYFWIFEAVIMFVNTALLNAFHPGKRLPRSNSVFLDRDGVTERRGPGWKDDRPWIVTVFDPVDLWGLFRGRDKETQFWDLNDEDLARLRAENKAKKRGVVAGFVDPFHLWGQHGYIGRYLVKKSPAESSIDANIAEDKAATVNKAV
;
A
#
# COMPACT_ATOMS: atom_id res chain seq x y z
N MET A 1 25.02 21.35 -27.72
CA MET A 1 23.65 21.64 -27.27
C MET A 1 23.60 21.31 -25.80
N GLY A 2 23.52 22.34 -24.97
CA GLY A 2 23.60 22.23 -23.52
C GLY A 2 22.34 21.58 -22.95
N MET A 3 22.44 21.13 -21.71
CA MET A 3 21.31 20.64 -20.93
C MET A 3 20.18 21.69 -20.93
N GLY A 4 19.00 21.32 -21.41
CA GLY A 4 17.79 22.15 -21.27
C GLY A 4 17.59 23.27 -22.30
N ASP A 5 18.39 23.35 -23.36
CA ASP A 5 18.13 24.32 -24.43
C ASP A 5 16.80 23.97 -25.17
N TYR A 6 16.01 25.00 -25.48
CA TYR A 6 14.76 24.87 -26.23
C TYR A 6 15.04 24.27 -27.63
N SER A 7 14.37 23.16 -27.95
CA SER A 7 14.50 22.46 -29.24
C SER A 7 13.23 22.67 -30.07
N PRO A 8 13.27 23.47 -31.15
CA PRO A 8 12.12 23.70 -32.02
C PRO A 8 11.64 22.37 -32.63
N GLY A 9 10.36 22.03 -32.44
CA GLY A 9 9.76 20.79 -32.96
C GLY A 9 9.86 19.57 -32.02
N SER A 10 10.50 19.70 -30.85
CA SER A 10 10.50 18.64 -29.84
C SER A 10 9.16 18.60 -29.10
N VAL A 11 8.55 17.41 -29.04
CA VAL A 11 7.33 17.16 -28.25
C VAL A 11 7.58 17.34 -26.74
N TRP A 12 8.86 17.34 -26.32
CA TRP A 12 9.28 17.48 -24.93
C TRP A 12 9.44 18.94 -24.46
N TYR A 13 9.20 19.94 -25.32
CA TYR A 13 9.44 21.39 -25.07
C TYR A 13 10.90 21.79 -24.79
N TYR A 14 11.78 20.85 -24.46
CA TYR A 14 13.23 20.99 -24.31
C TYR A 14 13.96 19.87 -25.08
N ALA A 15 15.28 20.00 -25.26
CA ALA A 15 16.14 18.91 -25.71
C ALA A 15 16.38 17.91 -24.56
N PRO A 16 15.84 16.67 -24.59
CA PRO A 16 15.95 15.75 -23.47
C PRO A 16 17.37 15.26 -23.26
N ASN A 17 17.78 15.10 -22.00
CA ASN A 17 19.10 14.57 -21.67
C ASN A 17 19.21 13.08 -22.05
N LYS A 18 20.26 12.74 -22.80
CA LYS A 18 20.52 11.36 -23.28
C LYS A 18 21.28 10.50 -22.28
N ALA A 19 22.11 11.10 -21.43
CA ALA A 19 22.98 10.39 -20.50
C ALA A 19 22.31 10.09 -19.15
N ALA A 20 21.50 11.03 -18.64
CA ALA A 20 20.85 10.88 -17.34
C ALA A 20 19.91 9.64 -17.25
N PRO A 21 19.06 9.33 -18.26
CA PRO A 21 18.24 8.12 -18.23
C PRO A 21 19.06 6.83 -18.04
N ILE A 22 20.20 6.71 -18.72
CA ILE A 22 21.10 5.54 -18.65
C ILE A 22 21.60 5.34 -17.21
N VAL A 23 22.01 6.42 -16.54
CA VAL A 23 22.47 6.37 -15.16
C VAL A 23 21.35 5.84 -14.24
N PHE A 24 20.14 6.37 -14.37
CA PHE A 24 19.01 5.91 -13.55
C PHE A 24 18.59 4.47 -13.88
N ILE A 25 18.66 4.03 -15.15
CA ILE A 25 18.43 2.64 -15.53
C ILE A 25 19.38 1.71 -14.77
N ILE A 26 20.68 2.01 -14.77
CA ILE A 26 21.70 1.21 -14.06
C ILE A 26 21.41 1.19 -12.55
N LEU A 27 21.13 2.36 -11.97
CA LEU A 27 20.84 2.49 -10.55
C LEU A 27 19.60 1.71 -10.11
N PHE A 28 18.49 1.81 -10.85
CA PHE A 28 17.27 1.05 -10.57
C PHE A 28 17.42 -0.44 -10.88
N PHE A 29 18.24 -0.81 -11.86
CA PHE A 29 18.55 -2.21 -12.15
C PHE A 29 19.32 -2.88 -11.00
N ILE A 30 20.40 -2.24 -10.53
CA ILE A 30 21.15 -2.72 -9.36
C ILE A 30 20.21 -2.82 -8.15
N SER A 31 19.43 -1.77 -7.90
CA SER A 31 18.45 -1.76 -6.80
C SER A 31 17.43 -2.90 -6.91
N GLY A 32 16.88 -3.14 -8.10
CA GLY A 32 15.88 -4.17 -8.37
C GLY A 32 16.42 -5.60 -8.19
N VAL A 33 17.65 -5.85 -8.64
CA VAL A 33 18.33 -7.14 -8.43
C VAL A 33 18.59 -7.40 -6.95
N LEU A 34 19.02 -6.38 -6.20
CA LEU A 34 19.20 -6.49 -4.75
C LEU A 34 17.86 -6.79 -4.05
N HIS A 35 16.79 -6.09 -4.39
CA HIS A 35 15.44 -6.35 -3.86
C HIS A 35 14.95 -7.76 -4.17
N ALA A 36 15.21 -8.27 -5.37
CA ALA A 36 14.84 -9.63 -5.77
C ALA A 36 15.60 -10.66 -4.92
N TRP A 37 16.91 -10.49 -4.77
CA TRP A 37 17.74 -11.34 -3.93
C TRP A 37 17.31 -11.28 -2.46
N GLN A 38 17.07 -10.09 -1.91
CA GLN A 38 16.60 -9.90 -0.53
C GLN A 38 15.22 -10.55 -0.30
N THR A 39 14.32 -10.44 -1.27
CA THR A 39 12.98 -11.06 -1.18
C THR A 39 13.06 -12.58 -1.11
N ILE A 40 13.92 -13.19 -1.93
CA ILE A 40 14.16 -14.64 -1.91
C ILE A 40 14.83 -15.05 -0.60
N LYS A 41 15.92 -14.37 -0.21
CA LYS A 41 16.70 -14.68 0.99
C LYS A 41 15.90 -14.57 2.29
N HIS A 42 15.06 -13.55 2.41
CA HIS A 42 14.25 -13.32 3.61
C HIS A 42 12.88 -14.04 3.57
N HIS A 43 12.55 -14.71 2.46
CA HIS A 43 11.28 -15.39 2.24
C HIS A 43 10.06 -14.47 2.49
N SER A 44 10.22 -13.18 2.15
CA SER A 44 9.26 -12.10 2.41
C SER A 44 8.33 -11.80 1.22
N TRP A 45 8.07 -12.82 0.40
CA TRP A 45 7.34 -12.75 -0.88
C TRP A 45 6.04 -11.95 -0.84
N ARG A 46 5.24 -12.05 0.23
CA ARG A 46 3.95 -11.34 0.30
C ARG A 46 4.07 -9.82 0.44
N THR A 47 5.17 -9.31 0.98
CA THR A 47 5.34 -7.88 1.28
C THR A 47 6.32 -7.21 0.33
N THR A 48 7.35 -7.93 -0.12
CA THR A 48 8.49 -7.34 -0.84
C THR A 48 8.57 -7.72 -2.32
N LEU A 49 7.71 -8.60 -2.82
CA LEU A 49 7.66 -8.97 -4.26
C LEU A 49 7.38 -7.77 -5.17
N LEU A 50 6.72 -6.74 -4.66
CA LEU A 50 6.42 -5.53 -5.42
C LEU A 50 7.63 -4.61 -5.61
N LEU A 51 8.71 -4.77 -4.84
CA LEU A 51 9.91 -3.93 -4.94
C LEU A 51 10.66 -4.15 -6.27
N PRO A 52 10.96 -5.40 -6.69
CA PRO A 52 11.48 -5.66 -8.02
C PRO A 52 10.56 -5.19 -9.14
N TRP A 53 9.24 -5.30 -8.96
CA TRP A 53 8.25 -4.83 -9.93
C TRP A 53 8.29 -3.30 -10.09
N ALA A 54 8.34 -2.56 -8.99
CA ALA A 54 8.48 -1.11 -9.01
C ALA A 54 9.78 -0.69 -9.70
N ALA A 55 10.88 -1.39 -9.47
CA ALA A 55 12.15 -1.15 -10.17
C ALA A 55 12.01 -1.42 -11.68
N ALA A 56 11.34 -2.50 -12.08
CA ALA A 56 11.12 -2.83 -13.49
C ALA A 56 10.31 -1.76 -14.24
N LEU A 57 9.27 -1.20 -13.60
CA LEU A 57 8.50 -0.07 -14.14
C LEU A 57 9.39 1.16 -14.35
N MET A 58 10.20 1.53 -13.36
CA MET A 58 11.11 2.68 -13.46
C MET A 58 12.17 2.47 -14.56
N ILE A 59 12.77 1.29 -14.65
CA ILE A 59 13.74 0.95 -15.70
C ILE A 59 13.10 1.07 -17.08
N SER A 60 11.92 0.48 -17.26
CA SER A 60 11.20 0.51 -18.53
C SER A 60 10.82 1.94 -18.93
N GLY A 61 10.38 2.74 -17.96
CA GLY A 61 10.05 4.15 -18.17
C GLY A 61 11.26 5.00 -18.55
N PHE A 62 12.40 4.83 -17.89
CA PHE A 62 13.63 5.53 -18.27
C PHE A 62 14.21 5.04 -19.60
N ALA A 63 14.09 3.76 -19.93
CA ALA A 63 14.50 3.23 -21.22
C ALA A 63 13.68 3.84 -22.37
N LEU A 64 12.36 3.94 -22.21
CA LEU A 64 11.51 4.63 -23.19
C LEU A 64 11.80 6.13 -23.25
N ARG A 65 12.15 6.76 -22.12
CA ARG A 65 12.58 8.16 -22.08
C ARG A 65 13.88 8.36 -22.88
N GLU A 66 14.84 7.44 -22.74
CA GLU A 66 16.09 7.46 -23.50
C GLU A 66 15.82 7.35 -25.01
N VAL A 67 15.01 6.38 -25.44
CA VAL A 67 14.63 6.24 -26.85
C VAL A 67 13.90 7.49 -27.36
N GLY A 68 13.04 8.08 -26.53
CA GLY A 68 12.36 9.36 -26.82
C GLY A 68 13.30 10.56 -26.92
N ALA A 69 14.46 10.53 -26.25
CA ALA A 69 15.49 11.57 -26.38
C ALA A 69 16.18 11.55 -27.76
N TYR A 70 16.21 10.39 -28.42
CA TYR A 70 16.69 10.23 -29.80
C TYR A 70 15.60 10.45 -30.86
N HIS A 71 14.33 10.22 -30.52
CA HIS A 71 13.16 10.39 -31.41
C HIS A 71 12.20 11.43 -30.84
N GLN A 72 12.61 12.71 -30.90
CA GLN A 72 11.91 13.83 -30.26
C GLN A 72 10.57 14.20 -30.94
N ASP A 73 10.33 13.69 -32.15
CA ASP A 73 9.14 13.87 -32.98
C ASP A 73 7.97 12.95 -32.57
N LYS A 74 8.25 11.85 -31.86
CA LYS A 74 7.27 10.81 -31.57
C LYS A 74 6.65 10.97 -30.18
N LEU A 75 5.41 11.46 -30.16
CA LEU A 75 4.59 11.60 -28.94
C LEU A 75 4.38 10.28 -28.19
N SER A 76 4.35 9.14 -28.89
CA SER A 76 4.13 7.82 -28.28
C SER A 76 5.21 7.45 -27.26
N TYR A 77 6.48 7.76 -27.51
CA TYR A 77 7.57 7.50 -26.56
C TYR A 77 7.48 8.39 -25.31
N LEU A 78 7.10 9.67 -25.49
CA LEU A 78 6.82 10.56 -24.37
C LEU A 78 5.71 9.99 -23.48
N ILE A 79 4.56 9.66 -24.06
CA ILE A 79 3.41 9.14 -23.30
C ILE A 79 3.80 7.85 -22.57
N ALA A 80 4.40 6.89 -23.27
CA ALA A 80 4.74 5.61 -22.68
C ALA A 80 5.78 5.74 -21.54
N SER A 81 6.80 6.59 -21.71
CA SER A 81 7.78 6.86 -20.65
C SER A 81 7.15 7.51 -19.42
N VAL A 82 6.31 8.52 -19.61
CA VAL A 82 5.64 9.24 -18.52
C VAL A 82 4.72 8.30 -17.76
N VAL A 83 3.89 7.51 -18.45
CA VAL A 83 2.98 6.55 -17.81
C VAL A 83 3.76 5.53 -16.96
N LEU A 84 4.81 4.91 -17.50
CA LEU A 84 5.59 3.92 -16.74
C LEU A 84 6.33 4.53 -15.53
N ILE A 85 6.92 5.71 -15.69
CA ILE A 85 7.56 6.43 -14.58
C ILE A 85 6.53 6.85 -13.52
N MET A 86 5.32 7.23 -13.93
CA MET A 86 4.23 7.60 -13.04
C MET A 86 3.65 6.40 -12.28
N SER A 87 3.65 5.21 -12.86
CA SER A 87 3.15 3.99 -12.19
C SER A 87 4.08 3.44 -11.09
N GLY A 88 5.37 3.81 -11.06
CA GLY A 88 6.32 3.33 -10.05
C GLY A 88 5.97 3.70 -8.60
N PRO A 89 5.78 5.00 -8.26
CA PRO A 89 5.48 5.45 -6.90
C PRO A 89 4.22 4.88 -6.26
N PRO A 90 3.08 4.73 -6.95
CA PRO A 90 1.92 4.01 -6.41
C PRO A 90 2.29 2.59 -5.94
N VAL A 91 3.18 1.90 -6.63
CA VAL A 91 3.69 0.58 -6.18
C VAL A 91 4.54 0.72 -4.92
N TYR A 92 5.38 1.75 -4.79
CA TYR A 92 6.13 2.03 -3.56
C TYR A 92 5.20 2.41 -2.38
N ALA A 93 4.14 3.17 -2.64
CA ALA A 93 3.08 3.46 -1.68
C ALA A 93 2.39 2.18 -1.20
N LEU A 94 2.01 1.30 -2.14
CA LEU A 94 1.43 0.00 -1.86
C LEU A 94 2.33 -0.86 -0.94
N ILE A 95 3.64 -0.84 -1.14
CA ILE A 95 4.59 -1.51 -0.25
C ILE A 95 4.53 -0.92 1.17
N ASN A 96 4.49 0.41 1.30
CA ASN A 96 4.34 1.07 2.60
C ASN A 96 3.02 0.69 3.31
N TYR A 97 1.93 0.56 2.56
CA TYR A 97 0.64 0.09 3.10
C TYR A 97 0.75 -1.32 3.66
N PHE A 98 1.45 -2.23 2.96
CA PHE A 98 1.69 -3.57 3.47
C PHE A 98 2.64 -3.60 4.67
N ILE A 99 3.67 -2.74 4.71
CA ILE A 99 4.57 -2.64 5.86
C ILE A 99 3.79 -2.17 7.09
N LEU A 100 2.97 -1.12 6.98
CA LEU A 100 2.13 -0.67 8.10
C LEU A 100 1.15 -1.77 8.53
N SER A 101 0.45 -2.39 7.57
CA SER A 101 -0.45 -3.52 7.86
C SER A 101 0.28 -4.62 8.65
N ARG A 102 1.51 -4.98 8.27
CA ARG A 102 2.31 -5.99 8.99
C ARG A 102 2.68 -5.55 10.41
N ILE A 103 3.01 -4.28 10.61
CA ILE A 103 3.26 -3.72 11.94
C ILE A 103 1.99 -3.82 12.81
N LEU A 104 0.83 -3.50 12.25
CA LEU A 104 -0.44 -3.58 12.98
C LEU A 104 -0.84 -5.03 13.29
N PHE A 105 -0.51 -6.00 12.42
CA PHE A 105 -0.66 -7.43 12.74
C PHE A 105 0.26 -7.87 13.87
N TYR A 106 1.45 -7.28 13.98
CA TYR A 106 2.40 -7.61 15.02
C TYR A 106 1.99 -7.03 16.39
N ILE A 107 1.39 -5.84 16.43
CA ILE A 107 0.91 -5.23 17.69
C ILE A 107 -0.58 -4.90 17.55
N PRO A 108 -1.46 -5.92 17.67
CA PRO A 108 -2.86 -5.76 17.32
C PRO A 108 -3.66 -4.92 18.33
N TYR A 109 -3.34 -5.02 19.62
CA TYR A 109 -4.04 -4.32 20.71
C TYR A 109 -3.84 -2.79 20.70
N LEU A 110 -2.87 -2.27 19.94
CA LEU A 110 -2.65 -0.82 19.77
C LEU A 110 -3.06 -0.31 18.39
N ALA A 111 -3.51 -1.21 17.50
CA ALA A 111 -3.84 -0.86 16.13
C ALA A 111 -5.04 0.12 16.08
N PRO A 112 -4.92 1.28 15.41
CA PRO A 112 -6.03 2.22 15.24
C PRO A 112 -7.15 1.68 14.35
N MET A 113 -6.79 0.82 13.41
CA MET A 113 -7.67 0.22 12.41
C MET A 113 -7.21 -1.22 12.17
N HIS A 114 -8.15 -2.09 11.81
CA HIS A 114 -7.84 -3.48 11.45
C HIS A 114 -6.71 -3.54 10.39
N PRO A 115 -5.64 -4.31 10.63
CA PRO A 115 -4.46 -4.34 9.76
C PRO A 115 -4.77 -4.68 8.30
N GLY A 116 -5.66 -5.64 8.07
CA GLY A 116 -6.10 -6.03 6.73
C GLY A 116 -6.88 -4.93 6.01
N ARG A 117 -7.63 -4.09 6.76
CA ARG A 117 -8.43 -2.99 6.21
C ARG A 117 -7.52 -1.87 5.75
N VAL A 118 -6.49 -1.54 6.54
CA VAL A 118 -5.46 -0.58 6.13
C VAL A 118 -4.88 -0.96 4.76
N ALA A 119 -4.48 -2.21 4.56
CA ALA A 119 -4.00 -2.61 3.23
C ALA A 119 -5.09 -2.44 2.17
N THR A 120 -6.24 -3.11 2.31
CA THR A 120 -7.27 -3.14 1.25
C THR A 120 -7.84 -1.77 0.90
N THR A 121 -8.07 -0.91 1.89
CA THR A 121 -8.65 0.42 1.70
C THR A 121 -7.70 1.34 0.96
N PHE A 122 -6.45 1.44 1.42
CA PHE A 122 -5.48 2.32 0.79
C PHE A 122 -5.09 1.81 -0.60
N VAL A 123 -4.98 0.49 -0.81
CA VAL A 123 -4.83 -0.10 -2.17
C VAL A 123 -6.02 0.26 -3.05
N GLY A 124 -7.25 0.09 -2.56
CA GLY A 124 -8.46 0.31 -3.35
C GLY A 124 -8.64 1.78 -3.74
N LEU A 125 -8.44 2.70 -2.80
CA LEU A 125 -8.54 4.13 -3.05
C LEU A 125 -7.41 4.62 -3.97
N ASP A 126 -6.18 4.13 -3.80
CA ASP A 126 -5.07 4.45 -4.69
C ASP A 126 -5.32 3.90 -6.11
N ALA A 127 -5.88 2.69 -6.24
CA ALA A 127 -6.29 2.14 -7.54
C ALA A 127 -7.36 3.01 -8.22
N VAL A 128 -8.32 3.56 -7.47
CA VAL A 128 -9.30 4.52 -8.01
C VAL A 128 -8.59 5.78 -8.51
N CYS A 129 -7.64 6.33 -7.74
CA CYS A 129 -6.82 7.45 -8.17
C CYS A 129 -6.07 7.16 -9.48
N GLU A 130 -5.42 6.00 -9.58
CA GLU A 130 -4.67 5.60 -10.78
C GLU A 130 -5.59 5.42 -12.00
N ILE A 131 -6.80 4.88 -11.82
CA ILE A 131 -7.81 4.80 -12.89
C ILE A 131 -8.19 6.21 -13.36
N LEU A 132 -8.44 7.15 -12.44
CA LEU A 132 -8.77 8.54 -12.78
C LEU A 132 -7.62 9.23 -13.53
N ILE A 133 -6.36 8.99 -13.13
CA ILE A 133 -5.17 9.51 -13.82
C ILE A 133 -5.08 8.92 -15.23
N GLY A 134 -5.16 7.60 -15.37
CA GLY A 134 -5.08 6.94 -16.67
C GLY A 134 -6.19 7.42 -17.61
N GLN A 135 -7.42 7.55 -17.10
CA GLN A 135 -8.57 8.08 -17.82
C GLN A 135 -8.41 9.57 -18.18
N GLY A 136 -7.83 10.38 -17.31
CA GLY A 136 -7.62 11.79 -17.57
C GLY A 136 -6.48 12.04 -18.58
N ALA A 137 -5.36 11.35 -18.41
CA ALA A 137 -4.14 11.51 -19.20
C ALA A 137 -4.36 11.19 -20.68
N TRP A 138 -5.03 10.06 -21.01
CA TRP A 138 -5.26 9.70 -22.42
C TRP A 138 -6.17 10.70 -23.13
N ARG A 139 -7.18 11.24 -22.44
CA ARG A 139 -8.12 12.22 -23.01
C ARG A 139 -7.43 13.53 -23.35
N MET A 140 -6.46 13.94 -22.53
CA MET A 140 -5.70 15.15 -22.79
C MET A 140 -4.70 14.99 -23.93
N ALA A 141 -4.08 13.81 -24.03
CA ALA A 141 -3.05 13.52 -25.02
C ALA A 141 -3.62 13.27 -26.42
N ASN A 142 -4.92 12.93 -26.53
CA ASN A 142 -5.57 12.69 -27.81
C ASN A 142 -6.03 14.02 -28.46
N SER A 143 -5.41 14.39 -29.59
CA SER A 143 -5.73 15.58 -30.38
C SER A 143 -7.10 15.53 -31.05
N ASP A 144 -7.65 14.34 -31.25
CA ASP A 144 -8.94 14.15 -31.92
C ASP A 144 -10.12 14.36 -30.97
N MET A 145 -9.86 14.51 -29.66
CA MET A 145 -10.89 14.79 -28.67
C MET A 145 -11.30 16.26 -28.64
N THR A 146 -12.60 16.48 -28.38
CA THR A 146 -13.14 17.83 -28.22
C THR A 146 -12.51 18.55 -27.03
N GLU A 147 -12.45 19.89 -27.08
CA GLU A 147 -11.92 20.71 -25.99
C GLU A 147 -12.58 20.44 -24.64
N LYS A 148 -13.90 20.15 -24.64
CA LYS A 148 -14.63 19.76 -23.43
C LYS A 148 -14.11 18.45 -22.83
N GLN A 149 -13.80 17.45 -23.67
CA GLN A 149 -13.26 16.16 -23.22
C GLN A 149 -11.82 16.29 -22.71
N ARG A 150 -11.01 17.15 -23.34
CA ARG A 150 -9.65 17.46 -22.87
C ARG A 150 -9.66 18.17 -21.52
N LYS A 151 -10.55 19.15 -21.33
CA LYS A 151 -10.78 19.80 -20.02
C LYS A 151 -11.26 18.83 -18.94
N LEU A 152 -12.19 17.92 -19.29
CA LEU A 152 -12.61 16.87 -18.37
C LEU A 152 -11.42 15.99 -17.97
N GLY A 153 -10.57 15.62 -18.94
CA GLY A 153 -9.34 14.86 -18.67
C GLY A 153 -8.40 15.58 -17.70
N ALA A 154 -8.17 16.88 -17.91
CA ALA A 154 -7.38 17.71 -17.01
C ALA A 154 -7.95 17.70 -15.59
N ASN A 155 -9.26 17.95 -15.45
CA ASN A 155 -9.93 17.96 -14.14
C ASN A 155 -9.84 16.60 -13.43
N LEU A 156 -9.96 15.48 -14.15
CA LEU A 156 -9.87 14.13 -13.59
C LEU A 156 -8.48 13.86 -12.99
N VAL A 157 -7.40 14.22 -13.68
CA VAL A 157 -6.05 14.04 -13.15
C VAL A 157 -5.81 14.96 -11.95
N THR A 158 -6.21 16.23 -12.03
CA THR A 158 -6.05 17.18 -10.91
C THR A 158 -6.80 16.69 -9.67
N ALA A 159 -8.05 16.24 -9.83
CA ALA A 159 -8.84 15.69 -8.73
C ALA A 159 -8.19 14.43 -8.14
N SER A 160 -7.64 13.56 -8.99
CA SER A 160 -6.94 12.35 -8.54
C SER A 160 -5.68 12.66 -7.75
N LEU A 161 -4.83 13.57 -8.24
CA LEU A 161 -3.61 13.98 -7.54
C LEU A 161 -3.92 14.63 -6.17
N ALA A 162 -4.99 15.43 -6.10
CA ALA A 162 -5.46 15.99 -4.84
C ALA A 162 -5.96 14.91 -3.87
N LEU A 163 -6.71 13.92 -4.38
CA LEU A 163 -7.16 12.78 -3.58
C LEU A 163 -5.97 11.93 -3.08
N GLN A 164 -4.95 11.69 -3.92
CA GLN A 164 -3.73 10.99 -3.51
C GLN A 164 -3.00 11.71 -2.37
N ALA A 165 -2.85 13.03 -2.46
CA ALA A 165 -2.25 13.82 -1.38
C ALA A 165 -3.03 13.66 -0.06
N ALA A 166 -4.37 13.69 -0.11
CA ALA A 166 -5.22 13.46 1.06
C ALA A 166 -5.10 12.02 1.61
N LEU A 167 -5.00 11.02 0.73
CA LEU A 167 -4.78 9.62 1.10
C LEU A 167 -3.46 9.43 1.83
N PHE A 168 -2.36 9.96 1.30
CA PHE A 168 -1.05 9.87 1.94
C PHE A 168 -1.00 10.61 3.29
N GLY A 169 -1.66 11.76 3.39
CA GLY A 169 -1.84 12.47 4.66
C GLY A 169 -2.57 11.60 5.68
N THR A 170 -3.70 11.01 5.30
CA THR A 170 -4.49 10.13 6.19
C THR A 170 -3.70 8.88 6.60
N PHE A 171 -2.96 8.26 5.67
CA PHE A 171 -2.08 7.14 5.95
C PHE A 171 -1.01 7.52 7.00
N GLY A 172 -0.38 8.68 6.85
CA GLY A 172 0.59 9.22 7.80
C GLY A 172 0.00 9.44 9.18
N LEU A 173 -1.24 9.94 9.27
CA LEU A 173 -1.96 10.14 10.54
C LEU A 173 -2.23 8.80 11.26
N ILE A 174 -2.67 7.76 10.54
CA ILE A 174 -2.89 6.43 11.12
C ILE A 174 -1.57 5.85 11.65
N ALA A 175 -0.49 5.96 10.87
CA ALA A 175 0.84 5.53 11.29
C ALA A 175 1.31 6.30 12.54
N ALA A 176 1.14 7.63 12.58
CA ALA A 176 1.46 8.48 13.72
C ALA A 176 0.66 8.13 14.98
N GLN A 177 -0.65 7.87 14.84
CA GLN A 177 -1.50 7.45 15.94
C GLN A 177 -1.06 6.11 16.52
N PHE A 178 -0.75 5.12 15.67
CA PHE A 178 -0.18 3.85 16.12
C PHE A 178 1.14 4.05 16.85
N HIS A 179 2.06 4.84 16.28
CA HIS A 179 3.37 5.10 16.86
C HIS A 179 3.26 5.77 18.24
N TYR A 180 2.36 6.76 18.39
CA TYR A 180 2.10 7.39 19.68
C TYR A 180 1.58 6.38 20.72
N ARG A 181 0.62 5.52 20.35
CA ARG A 181 0.09 4.47 21.24
C ARG A 181 1.19 3.47 21.64
N ALA A 182 2.03 3.07 20.69
CA ALA A 182 3.13 2.12 20.92
C ALA A 182 4.25 2.70 21.79
N LEU A 183 4.56 4.00 21.66
CA LEU A 183 5.47 4.72 22.56
C LEU A 183 4.91 4.78 23.99
N LYS A 184 3.64 5.13 24.13
CA LYS A 184 2.98 5.20 25.45
C LYS A 184 2.96 3.85 26.16
N ALA A 185 2.78 2.77 25.42
CA ALA A 185 2.81 1.41 25.94
C ALA A 185 4.22 0.85 26.18
N LYS A 186 5.30 1.54 25.74
CA LYS A 186 6.71 1.11 25.86
C LYS A 186 7.02 -0.26 25.22
N VAL A 187 6.30 -0.63 24.16
CA VAL A 187 6.45 -1.94 23.48
C VAL A 187 7.31 -1.88 22.20
N LEU A 188 7.93 -0.73 21.92
CA LEU A 188 8.69 -0.49 20.70
C LEU A 188 10.15 -0.97 20.81
N SER A 189 10.44 -2.14 20.25
CA SER A 189 11.80 -2.63 20.05
C SER A 189 12.62 -1.76 19.08
N LYS A 190 13.96 -1.82 19.16
CA LYS A 190 14.86 -1.07 18.26
C LYS A 190 14.61 -1.38 16.78
N ASP A 191 14.30 -2.63 16.47
CA ASP A 191 13.98 -3.04 15.10
C ASP A 191 12.66 -2.46 14.62
N LEU A 192 11.62 -2.49 15.45
CA LEU A 192 10.32 -1.91 15.10
C LEU A 192 10.40 -0.39 14.93
N GLN A 193 11.15 0.30 15.79
CA GLN A 193 11.43 1.73 15.63
C GLN A 193 12.14 2.02 14.30
N THR A 194 13.07 1.15 13.89
CA THR A 194 13.75 1.34 12.60
C THR A 194 12.80 1.15 11.43
N VAL A 195 11.94 0.13 11.47
CA VAL A 195 10.92 -0.09 10.41
C VAL A 195 9.96 1.09 10.35
N LEU A 196 9.50 1.62 11.48
CA LEU A 196 8.64 2.81 11.52
C LEU A 196 9.35 4.04 10.94
N LYS A 197 10.62 4.29 11.31
CA LYS A 197 11.41 5.41 10.73
C LYS A 197 11.54 5.29 9.22
N VAL A 198 11.83 4.08 8.72
CA VAL A 198 11.93 3.80 7.27
C VAL A 198 10.58 4.03 6.59
N LEU A 199 9.48 3.57 7.20
CA LEU A 199 8.13 3.81 6.72
C LEU A 199 7.82 5.31 6.62
N TYR A 200 8.15 6.11 7.64
CA TYR A 200 7.93 7.56 7.61
C TYR A 200 8.75 8.23 6.52
N VAL A 201 10.06 7.95 6.44
CA VAL A 201 10.92 8.55 5.42
C VAL A 201 10.42 8.16 4.02
N SER A 202 10.07 6.90 3.81
CA SER A 202 9.53 6.42 2.53
C SER A 202 8.21 7.10 2.16
N ALA A 203 7.26 7.15 3.10
CA ALA A 203 5.96 7.79 2.89
C ALA A 203 6.10 9.30 2.63
N THR A 204 7.01 9.99 3.33
CA THR A 204 7.29 11.41 3.11
C THR A 204 7.88 11.64 1.72
N ILE A 205 8.83 10.81 1.27
CA ILE A 205 9.40 10.93 -0.08
C ILE A 205 8.31 10.78 -1.15
N VAL A 206 7.46 9.76 -1.04
CA VAL A 206 6.34 9.56 -1.98
C VAL A 206 5.36 10.73 -1.93
N THR A 207 5.08 11.27 -0.74
CA THR A 207 4.20 12.43 -0.57
C THR A 207 4.77 13.69 -1.24
N ILE A 208 6.06 13.98 -1.05
CA ILE A 208 6.74 15.12 -1.70
C ILE A 208 6.61 15.02 -3.21
N ARG A 209 6.78 13.82 -3.77
CA ARG A 209 6.58 13.56 -5.19
C ARG A 209 5.14 13.87 -5.64
N CYS A 210 4.15 13.39 -4.90
CA CYS A 210 2.74 13.62 -5.23
C CYS A 210 2.39 15.12 -5.18
N ILE A 211 2.96 15.87 -4.23
CA ILE A 211 2.81 17.33 -4.16
C ILE A 211 3.47 17.99 -5.37
N TYR A 212 4.71 17.59 -5.73
CA TYR A 212 5.38 18.08 -6.93
C TYR A 212 4.51 17.87 -8.18
N ARG A 213 3.95 16.67 -8.35
CA ARG A 213 3.08 16.35 -9.48
C ARG A 213 1.79 17.14 -9.47
N LEU A 214 1.16 17.32 -8.31
CA LEU A 214 0.00 18.18 -8.18
C LEU A 214 0.30 19.62 -8.63
N VAL A 215 1.42 20.19 -8.16
CA VAL A 215 1.85 21.55 -8.51
C VAL A 215 2.20 21.67 -10.01
N GLU A 216 3.00 20.74 -10.54
CA GLU A 216 3.36 20.70 -11.96
C GLU A 216 2.11 20.68 -12.84
N TYR A 217 1.10 19.91 -12.44
CA TYR A 217 -0.13 19.75 -13.20
C TYR A 217 -1.07 20.96 -13.09
N ILE A 218 -1.18 21.58 -11.91
CA ILE A 218 -1.97 22.81 -11.71
C ILE A 218 -1.35 23.99 -12.45
N MET A 219 -0.02 24.11 -12.44
CA MET A 219 0.67 25.20 -13.14
C MET A 219 0.68 25.02 -14.66
N GLY A 220 0.50 23.78 -15.14
CA GLY A 220 0.32 23.46 -16.54
C GLY A 220 1.61 23.53 -17.38
N TRP A 221 1.43 23.37 -18.68
CA TRP A 221 2.48 23.18 -19.69
C TRP A 221 3.36 24.42 -19.91
N ASP A 222 2.83 25.61 -19.61
CA ASP A 222 3.56 26.86 -19.77
C ASP A 222 4.48 27.21 -18.59
N SER A 223 4.40 26.43 -17.51
CA SER A 223 5.15 26.66 -16.29
C SER A 223 6.65 26.40 -16.45
N THR A 224 7.45 27.10 -15.63
CA THR A 224 8.89 26.88 -15.54
C THR A 224 9.24 25.48 -15.03
N ILE A 225 8.33 24.84 -14.28
CA ILE A 225 8.51 23.48 -13.77
C ILE A 225 8.49 22.48 -14.93
N TYR A 226 7.49 22.58 -15.81
CA TYR A 226 7.35 21.67 -16.94
C TYR A 226 8.44 21.88 -18.01
N LYS A 227 8.84 23.14 -18.24
CA LYS A 227 9.86 23.51 -19.23
C LYS A 227 11.28 23.15 -18.83
N ASN A 228 11.56 22.96 -17.53
CA ASN A 228 12.90 22.64 -17.04
C ASN A 228 13.03 21.18 -16.62
N GLU A 229 13.81 20.41 -17.38
CA GLU A 229 14.04 18.98 -17.12
C GLU A 229 14.66 18.68 -15.75
N VAL A 230 15.37 19.65 -15.16
CA VAL A 230 16.05 19.50 -13.85
C VAL A 230 15.08 19.12 -12.74
N TYR A 231 13.87 19.72 -12.73
CA TYR A 231 12.88 19.42 -11.70
C TYR A 231 12.38 17.98 -11.79
N PHE A 232 12.20 17.46 -13.00
CA PHE A 232 11.90 16.05 -13.22
C PHE A 232 13.04 15.17 -12.65
N TRP A 233 14.30 15.44 -12.97
CA TRP A 233 15.40 14.60 -12.45
C TRP A 233 15.45 14.58 -10.92
N ILE A 234 15.23 15.72 -10.26
CA ILE A 234 15.26 15.79 -8.79
C ILE A 234 14.03 15.11 -8.19
N PHE A 235 12.82 15.61 -8.51
CA PHE A 235 11.58 15.23 -7.83
C PHE A 235 10.97 13.92 -8.35
N GLU A 236 11.43 13.38 -9.47
CA GLU A 236 10.90 12.12 -10.00
C GLU A 236 11.92 11.00 -9.97
N ALA A 237 13.17 11.27 -10.34
CA ALA A 237 14.19 10.24 -10.44
C ALA A 237 14.99 10.09 -9.15
N VAL A 238 15.63 11.17 -8.68
CA VAL A 238 16.52 11.13 -7.50
C VAL A 238 15.77 10.74 -6.24
N ILE A 239 14.66 11.42 -5.90
CA ILE A 239 13.97 11.09 -4.66
C ILE A 239 13.41 9.67 -4.65
N MET A 240 12.92 9.16 -5.79
CA MET A 240 12.47 7.77 -5.90
C MET A 240 13.62 6.78 -5.84
N PHE A 241 14.78 7.13 -6.38
CA PHE A 241 15.99 6.33 -6.21
C PHE A 241 16.41 6.26 -4.73
N VAL A 242 16.42 7.40 -4.03
CA VAL A 242 16.69 7.45 -2.59
C VAL A 242 15.71 6.58 -1.81
N ASN A 243 14.42 6.60 -2.17
CA ASN A 243 13.41 5.75 -1.54
C ASN A 243 13.69 4.26 -1.74
N THR A 244 13.99 3.82 -2.96
CA THR A 244 14.28 2.40 -3.23
C THR A 244 15.59 1.94 -2.59
N ALA A 245 16.59 2.83 -2.54
CA ALA A 245 17.86 2.58 -1.87
C ALA A 245 17.69 2.46 -0.35
N LEU A 246 16.86 3.31 0.26
CA LEU A 246 16.49 3.22 1.67
C LEU A 246 15.84 1.87 1.99
N LEU A 247 14.88 1.42 1.16
CA LEU A 247 14.20 0.14 1.34
C LEU A 247 15.15 -1.05 1.13
N ASN A 248 16.16 -0.93 0.28
CA ASN A 248 17.22 -1.93 0.13
C ASN A 248 18.11 -2.01 1.37
N ALA A 249 18.54 -0.86 1.91
CA ALA A 249 19.41 -0.80 3.07
C ALA A 249 18.69 -1.31 4.33
N PHE A 250 17.42 -0.97 4.47
CA PHE A 250 16.58 -1.31 5.63
C PHE A 250 15.43 -2.23 5.23
N HIS A 251 15.76 -3.40 4.68
CA HIS A 251 14.76 -4.35 4.21
C HIS A 251 13.75 -4.74 5.32
N PRO A 252 12.44 -4.46 5.14
CA PRO A 252 11.43 -4.71 6.17
C PRO A 252 11.30 -6.21 6.50
N GLY A 253 11.59 -7.09 5.53
CA GLY A 253 11.54 -8.54 5.70
C GLY A 253 12.58 -9.11 6.68
N LYS A 254 13.62 -8.33 7.04
CA LYS A 254 14.61 -8.74 8.05
C LYS A 254 14.15 -8.48 9.49
N ARG A 255 13.28 -7.49 9.69
CA ARG A 255 12.96 -6.90 11.01
C ARG A 255 11.55 -7.16 11.49
N LEU A 256 10.66 -7.63 10.61
CA LEU A 256 9.31 -8.06 10.97
C LEU A 256 9.21 -9.58 10.97
N PRO A 257 8.42 -10.18 11.88
CA PRO A 257 8.25 -11.63 11.92
C PRO A 257 7.64 -12.11 10.61
N ARG A 258 8.01 -13.32 10.16
CA ARG A 258 7.64 -13.84 8.83
C ARG A 258 6.13 -14.05 8.65
N SER A 259 5.41 -14.43 9.70
CA SER A 259 3.98 -14.75 9.66
C SER A 259 3.12 -13.64 10.26
N ASN A 260 1.97 -13.33 9.63
CA ASN A 260 0.93 -12.43 10.19
C ASN A 260 0.25 -13.01 11.44
N SER A 261 0.48 -14.29 11.75
CA SER A 261 -0.06 -14.94 12.94
C SER A 261 0.78 -14.67 14.18
N VAL A 262 1.99 -14.09 14.05
CA VAL A 262 2.85 -13.78 15.20
C VAL A 262 2.52 -12.37 15.67
N PHE A 263 2.20 -12.23 16.96
CA PHE A 263 1.94 -10.95 17.60
C PHE A 263 2.80 -10.81 18.87
N LEU A 264 3.15 -9.58 19.21
CA LEU A 264 3.87 -9.23 20.43
C LEU A 264 2.87 -9.16 21.59
N ASP A 265 3.24 -9.72 22.73
CA ASP A 265 2.46 -9.62 23.95
C ASP A 265 2.63 -8.23 24.61
N ARG A 266 1.75 -7.89 25.57
CA ARG A 266 1.77 -6.60 26.27
C ARG A 266 3.08 -6.32 27.01
N ASP A 267 3.82 -7.38 27.35
CA ASP A 267 5.13 -7.32 27.98
C ASP A 267 6.22 -6.73 27.06
N GLY A 268 5.95 -6.61 25.76
CA GLY A 268 6.87 -6.03 24.78
C GLY A 268 8.05 -6.94 24.40
N VAL A 269 8.09 -8.17 24.91
CA VAL A 269 9.18 -9.15 24.69
C VAL A 269 8.67 -10.49 24.16
N THR A 270 7.56 -11.01 24.70
CA THR A 270 7.05 -12.34 24.36
C THR A 270 6.32 -12.32 23.01
N GLU A 271 6.80 -13.09 22.03
CA GLU A 271 6.10 -13.30 20.76
C GLU A 271 5.15 -14.50 20.86
N ARG A 272 3.86 -14.29 20.67
CA ARG A 272 2.82 -15.34 20.67
C ARG A 272 2.27 -15.59 19.28
N ARG A 273 1.72 -16.78 19.05
CA ARG A 273 1.05 -17.14 17.78
C ARG A 273 -0.46 -17.12 17.93
N GLY A 274 -1.09 -16.13 17.31
CA GLY A 274 -2.52 -15.97 17.25
C GLY A 274 -3.19 -16.73 16.10
N PRO A 275 -4.53 -16.82 16.11
CA PRO A 275 -5.32 -17.37 15.01
C PRO A 275 -5.23 -16.55 13.70
N GLY A 276 -4.65 -15.35 13.77
CA GLY A 276 -4.67 -14.33 12.71
C GLY A 276 -5.90 -13.43 12.86
N TRP A 277 -5.75 -12.14 12.58
CA TRP A 277 -6.87 -11.20 12.62
C TRP A 277 -7.80 -11.48 11.43
N LYS A 278 -8.97 -12.08 11.70
CA LYS A 278 -9.96 -12.44 10.69
C LYS A 278 -10.86 -11.26 10.38
N ASP A 279 -11.00 -10.95 9.09
CA ASP A 279 -12.12 -10.15 8.55
C ASP A 279 -12.86 -11.04 7.56
N ASP A 280 -14.06 -11.47 7.92
CA ASP A 280 -14.90 -12.38 7.13
C ASP A 280 -15.67 -11.67 6.01
N ARG A 281 -15.46 -10.37 5.84
CA ARG A 281 -16.15 -9.54 4.84
C ARG A 281 -15.47 -9.67 3.48
N PRO A 282 -16.23 -9.70 2.37
CA PRO A 282 -15.66 -9.71 1.03
C PRO A 282 -14.89 -8.40 0.78
N TRP A 283 -13.78 -8.49 0.04
CA TRP A 283 -12.83 -7.39 -0.14
C TRP A 283 -13.47 -6.08 -0.64
N ILE A 284 -14.50 -6.15 -1.48
CA ILE A 284 -15.23 -4.97 -2.00
C ILE A 284 -15.86 -4.18 -0.85
N VAL A 285 -16.50 -4.88 0.09
CA VAL A 285 -17.13 -4.24 1.25
C VAL A 285 -16.05 -3.60 2.13
N THR A 286 -14.88 -4.23 2.25
CA THR A 286 -13.75 -3.69 3.00
C THR A 286 -13.15 -2.42 2.37
N VAL A 287 -13.22 -2.29 1.04
CA VAL A 287 -12.76 -1.10 0.32
C VAL A 287 -13.73 0.07 0.53
N PHE A 288 -15.05 -0.18 0.46
CA PHE A 288 -16.07 0.86 0.56
C PHE A 288 -16.52 1.20 2.00
N ASP A 289 -16.31 0.31 2.98
CA ASP A 289 -16.51 0.56 4.42
C ASP A 289 -15.24 0.20 5.22
N PRO A 290 -14.20 1.05 5.14
CA PRO A 290 -12.88 0.76 5.70
C PRO A 290 -12.82 0.78 7.22
N VAL A 291 -13.63 1.64 7.85
CA VAL A 291 -13.70 1.76 9.32
C VAL A 291 -14.68 0.74 9.91
N ASP A 292 -15.45 0.03 9.07
CA ASP A 292 -16.56 -0.82 9.51
C ASP A 292 -17.57 -0.03 10.33
N LEU A 293 -18.00 1.11 9.79
CA LEU A 293 -18.97 1.98 10.44
C LEU A 293 -20.24 1.17 10.77
N TRP A 294 -20.65 0.27 9.87
CA TRP A 294 -21.79 -0.61 10.07
C TRP A 294 -21.58 -1.66 11.17
N GLY A 295 -20.37 -2.21 11.29
CA GLY A 295 -20.00 -3.16 12.36
C GLY A 295 -19.82 -2.50 13.72
N LEU A 296 -19.33 -1.25 13.74
CA LEU A 296 -19.23 -0.41 14.94
C LEU A 296 -20.61 -0.16 15.56
N PHE A 297 -21.62 0.15 14.73
CA PHE A 297 -23.02 0.27 15.18
C PHE A 297 -23.62 -1.04 15.68
N ARG A 298 -23.13 -2.20 15.21
CA ARG A 298 -23.59 -3.54 15.62
C ARG A 298 -22.81 -4.16 16.78
N GLY A 299 -21.77 -3.50 17.31
CA GLY A 299 -21.03 -3.96 18.49
C GLY A 299 -20.13 -5.19 18.28
N ARG A 300 -19.74 -5.53 17.04
CA ARG A 300 -18.92 -6.72 16.72
C ARG A 300 -17.44 -6.62 17.12
N ASP A 301 -17.00 -5.46 17.61
CA ASP A 301 -15.57 -5.19 17.87
C ASP A 301 -14.97 -6.11 18.96
N LYS A 302 -15.81 -6.61 19.89
CA LYS A 302 -15.41 -7.50 20.99
C LYS A 302 -15.06 -8.93 20.55
N GLU A 303 -15.46 -9.38 19.36
CA GLU A 303 -15.16 -10.73 18.84
C GLU A 303 -13.71 -10.86 18.34
N THR A 304 -13.00 -9.74 18.15
CA THR A 304 -11.69 -9.72 17.49
C THR A 304 -10.48 -9.69 18.44
N GLN A 305 -10.69 -9.60 19.75
CA GLN A 305 -9.63 -9.43 20.76
C GLN A 305 -8.96 -10.76 21.14
N PHE A 306 -8.38 -11.45 20.16
CA PHE A 306 -7.71 -12.73 20.40
C PHE A 306 -6.42 -12.60 21.24
N TRP A 307 -5.88 -11.39 21.38
CA TRP A 307 -4.60 -11.12 22.06
C TRP A 307 -4.67 -11.25 23.58
N ASP A 308 -5.86 -11.34 24.18
CA ASP A 308 -6.04 -11.57 25.62
C ASP A 308 -6.33 -13.06 25.95
N LEU A 309 -6.32 -13.96 24.95
CA LEU A 309 -6.59 -15.39 25.12
C LEU A 309 -5.35 -16.18 25.58
N ASN A 310 -5.58 -17.25 26.33
CA ASN A 310 -4.53 -18.19 26.74
C ASN A 310 -3.96 -18.96 25.55
N ASP A 311 -2.73 -19.46 25.68
CA ASP A 311 -2.02 -20.13 24.58
C ASP A 311 -2.74 -21.40 24.09
N GLU A 312 -3.47 -22.09 24.97
CA GLU A 312 -4.30 -23.25 24.62
C GLU A 312 -5.50 -22.85 23.73
N ASP A 313 -6.20 -21.77 24.08
CA ASP A 313 -7.32 -21.26 23.30
C ASP A 313 -6.86 -20.74 21.94
N LEU A 314 -5.70 -20.07 21.91
CA LEU A 314 -5.05 -19.67 20.66
C LEU A 314 -4.73 -20.88 19.78
N ALA A 315 -4.28 -22.00 20.37
CA ALA A 315 -4.00 -23.23 19.65
C ALA A 315 -5.27 -23.89 19.11
N ARG A 316 -6.35 -23.92 19.90
CA ARG A 316 -7.67 -24.43 19.47
C ARG A 316 -8.23 -23.63 18.29
N LEU A 317 -8.25 -22.30 18.40
CA LEU A 317 -8.71 -21.42 17.31
C LEU A 317 -7.85 -21.59 16.04
N ARG A 318 -6.54 -21.79 16.18
CA ARG A 318 -5.66 -22.12 15.05
C ARG A 318 -6.03 -23.45 14.38
N ALA A 319 -6.33 -24.49 15.17
CA ALA A 319 -6.75 -25.79 14.65
C ALA A 319 -8.09 -25.70 13.91
N GLU A 320 -9.07 -24.99 14.48
CA GLU A 320 -10.35 -24.72 13.81
C GLU A 320 -10.18 -23.95 12.49
N ASN A 321 -9.33 -22.92 12.48
CA ASN A 321 -9.04 -22.16 11.27
C ASN A 321 -8.40 -23.01 10.18
N LYS A 322 -7.53 -23.95 10.57
CA LYS A 322 -6.92 -24.90 9.64
C LYS A 322 -7.96 -25.88 9.10
N ALA A 323 -8.90 -26.34 9.93
CA ALA A 323 -10.00 -27.21 9.52
C ALA A 323 -10.99 -26.51 8.59
N LYS A 324 -11.29 -25.22 8.84
CA LYS A 324 -12.18 -24.38 8.02
C LYS A 324 -11.51 -23.85 6.75
N LYS A 325 -10.21 -24.11 6.53
CA LYS A 325 -9.47 -23.57 5.39
C LYS A 325 -9.97 -24.23 4.08
N ARG A 326 -10.56 -23.43 3.19
CA ARG A 326 -11.04 -23.91 1.89
C ARG A 326 -9.89 -24.47 1.05
N GLY A 327 -10.17 -25.54 0.31
CA GLY A 327 -9.28 -26.04 -0.73
C GLY A 327 -9.14 -25.04 -1.88
N VAL A 328 -8.02 -25.10 -2.60
CA VAL A 328 -7.68 -24.15 -3.69
C VAL A 328 -8.78 -24.09 -4.76
N VAL A 329 -9.39 -25.22 -5.10
CA VAL A 329 -10.47 -25.34 -6.09
C VAL A 329 -11.75 -24.61 -5.64
N ALA A 330 -12.15 -24.74 -4.37
CA ALA A 330 -13.32 -24.05 -3.84
C ALA A 330 -13.13 -22.53 -3.77
N GLY A 331 -11.88 -22.08 -3.59
CA GLY A 331 -11.52 -20.66 -3.69
C GLY A 331 -11.58 -20.11 -5.12
N PHE A 332 -11.34 -20.94 -6.13
CA PHE A 332 -11.44 -20.53 -7.53
C PHE A 332 -12.90 -20.42 -8.02
N VAL A 333 -13.76 -21.36 -7.59
CA VAL A 333 -15.19 -21.39 -7.98
C VAL A 333 -16.01 -20.29 -7.31
N ASP A 334 -15.65 -19.90 -6.09
CA ASP A 334 -16.31 -18.82 -5.34
C ASP A 334 -15.27 -17.89 -4.71
N PRO A 335 -14.66 -17.00 -5.53
CA PRO A 335 -13.55 -16.15 -5.13
C PRO A 335 -13.94 -15.10 -4.08
N PHE A 336 -15.22 -14.80 -3.94
CA PHE A 336 -15.74 -13.83 -2.97
C PHE A 336 -16.32 -14.48 -1.71
N HIS A 337 -16.22 -15.82 -1.59
CA HIS A 337 -16.74 -16.60 -0.48
C HIS A 337 -18.21 -16.26 -0.15
N LEU A 338 -19.04 -16.06 -1.17
CA LEU A 338 -20.42 -15.65 -1.00
C LEU A 338 -21.29 -16.84 -0.57
N TRP A 339 -20.96 -18.05 -1.03
CA TRP A 339 -21.82 -19.23 -0.95
C TRP A 339 -21.26 -20.34 -0.02
N GLY A 340 -22.15 -21.22 0.45
CA GLY A 340 -21.84 -22.35 1.35
C GLY A 340 -22.15 -22.09 2.84
N GLN A 341 -22.16 -23.14 3.68
CA GLN A 341 -22.52 -23.06 5.11
C GLN A 341 -21.69 -22.05 5.93
N HIS A 342 -20.50 -21.67 5.46
CA HIS A 342 -19.61 -20.70 6.11
C HIS A 342 -19.38 -19.43 5.25
N GLY A 343 -20.02 -19.35 4.09
CA GLY A 343 -19.94 -18.19 3.19
C GLY A 343 -20.67 -16.97 3.74
N TYR A 344 -20.33 -15.79 3.21
CA TYR A 344 -20.86 -14.51 3.70
C TYR A 344 -22.39 -14.47 3.70
N ILE A 345 -23.04 -14.96 2.65
CA ILE A 345 -24.51 -15.02 2.55
C ILE A 345 -25.05 -16.20 3.37
N GLY A 346 -24.38 -17.36 3.31
CA GLY A 346 -24.78 -18.56 4.04
C GLY A 346 -24.85 -18.37 5.56
N ARG A 347 -23.96 -17.56 6.15
CA ARG A 347 -23.99 -17.24 7.58
C ARG A 347 -25.19 -16.42 8.04
N TYR A 348 -25.81 -15.66 7.14
CA TYR A 348 -27.06 -14.94 7.43
C TYR A 348 -28.31 -15.79 7.16
N LEU A 349 -28.18 -16.87 6.40
CA LEU A 349 -29.27 -17.80 6.06
C LEU A 349 -29.36 -18.98 7.04
N VAL A 350 -28.25 -19.42 7.63
CA VAL A 350 -28.21 -20.49 8.62
C VAL A 350 -28.50 -19.91 10.00
N LYS A 351 -29.64 -20.27 10.60
CA LYS A 351 -29.96 -20.04 12.02
C LYS A 351 -28.84 -20.67 12.87
N LYS A 352 -28.15 -19.90 13.72
CA LYS A 352 -27.12 -20.40 14.65
C LYS A 352 -27.61 -21.67 15.35
N SER A 353 -26.87 -22.77 15.24
CA SER A 353 -27.17 -24.02 15.95
C SER A 353 -26.86 -23.84 17.44
N PRO A 354 -27.65 -24.41 18.38
CA PRO A 354 -27.51 -24.20 19.83
C PRO A 354 -26.15 -24.57 20.43
N ALA A 355 -25.29 -25.29 19.70
CA ALA A 355 -23.91 -25.57 20.11
C ALA A 355 -22.94 -24.38 19.97
N GLU A 356 -23.20 -23.42 19.07
CA GLU A 356 -22.37 -22.19 18.98
C GLU A 356 -22.76 -21.17 20.06
N SER A 357 -24.01 -21.18 20.54
CA SER A 357 -24.45 -20.30 21.62
C SER A 357 -23.89 -20.68 23.00
N SER A 358 -23.57 -21.95 23.24
CA SER A 358 -22.95 -22.37 24.51
C SER A 358 -21.47 -21.96 24.60
N ILE A 359 -20.78 -21.86 23.46
CA ILE A 359 -19.38 -21.39 23.38
C ILE A 359 -19.33 -19.88 23.64
N ASP A 360 -20.21 -19.11 23.00
CA ASP A 360 -20.32 -17.66 23.23
C ASP A 360 -20.71 -17.36 24.70
N ALA A 361 -21.54 -18.21 25.31
CA ALA A 361 -21.92 -18.11 26.73
C ALA A 361 -20.76 -18.41 27.68
N ASN A 362 -20.01 -19.50 27.47
CA ASN A 362 -18.87 -19.85 28.31
C ASN A 362 -17.73 -18.81 28.22
N ILE A 363 -17.49 -18.24 27.04
CA ILE A 363 -16.51 -17.15 26.85
C ILE A 363 -16.99 -15.86 27.53
N ALA A 364 -18.30 -15.60 27.57
CA ALA A 364 -18.86 -14.44 28.28
C ALA A 364 -18.81 -14.62 29.82
N GLU A 365 -19.00 -15.83 30.31
CA GLU A 365 -18.96 -16.17 31.74
C GLU A 365 -17.54 -16.06 32.32
N ASP A 366 -16.55 -16.58 31.59
CA ASP A 366 -15.13 -16.50 32.01
C ASP A 366 -14.61 -15.04 31.99
N LYS A 367 -15.15 -14.21 31.08
CA LYS A 367 -14.91 -12.75 31.01
C LYS A 367 -15.52 -12.00 32.21
N ALA A 368 -16.71 -12.38 32.67
CA ALA A 368 -17.31 -11.77 33.86
C ALA A 368 -16.51 -12.08 35.13
N ALA A 369 -15.94 -13.28 35.20
CA ALA A 369 -15.10 -13.71 36.32
C ALA A 369 -13.72 -13.01 36.36
N THR A 370 -13.14 -12.66 35.20
CA THR A 370 -11.85 -11.93 35.15
C THR A 370 -11.99 -10.44 35.42
N VAL A 371 -13.09 -9.81 34.99
CA VAL A 371 -13.34 -8.37 35.26
C VAL A 371 -13.60 -8.11 36.75
N ASN A 372 -14.28 -9.02 37.45
CA ASN A 372 -14.52 -8.90 38.90
C ASN A 372 -13.28 -9.13 39.78
N LYS A 373 -12.15 -9.60 39.21
CA LYS A 373 -10.87 -9.71 39.93
C LYS A 373 -9.92 -8.54 39.69
N ALA A 374 -10.30 -7.59 38.82
CA ALA A 374 -9.49 -6.44 38.43
C ALA A 374 -10.03 -5.09 38.96
N VAL A 375 -11.07 -5.14 39.80
CA VAL A 375 -11.54 -4.05 40.68
C VAL A 375 -11.12 -4.42 42.09
#